data_AF-A0A7S1ZA14-F1
#
_entry.id   AF-A0A7S1ZA14-F1
#
_cell.length_a   1.000
_cell.length_b   1.000
_cell.length_c   1.000
_cell.angle_alpha   90.00
_cell.angle_beta   90.00
_cell.angle_gamma   90.00
#
_symmetry.space_group_name_H-M   'P 1'
#
loop_
_entity.id
_entity.type
_entity.pdbx_description
1 polymer ?
#
loop_
_entity_poly.entity_id
_entity_poly.type
_entity_poly.pdbx_seq_one_letter_code
_entity_poly.pdbx_strand_id
1 'polypeptide(L)'
;GGGARPGGGDAEATARVITAIYSQMSDFYGKAYLFPIMEALGEGLGVGPPSQPPNLPFDEDKPPHDLGVDGSFWVGIERIHSAAKAFDRELWAEQRAGSARVWEILVQTRSHSSLTAAREKRLRFFRELEERGEAAVLRALDAISTHIQWILVQGGESTLATGGTRLLHNLTGQGGGPYAIPAGSSLDATNSPAVKSLTYCLRAQFVHVQAALTAQSLSAFWTALSMRLYDILCARLLQHYYVSTVGAVILSRDVEALRSVAMLAGTHHNHWDTLRELLTLYMTPPDSLRTMLVGPDGDINSGKGLFARAGRDQSLVFMSRRVDFRIKTNQGMKKCQWAMDLLDGLGVPDPTDGPVNIALYAAETMAQKG
;
A
#
# COMPACT_ATOMS: atom_id res chain seq x y z
N GLY A 1 20.60 -61.01 -39.52
CA GLY A 1 19.99 -61.26 -38.21
C GLY A 1 20.11 -60.01 -37.38
N GLY A 2 19.01 -59.28 -37.20
CA GLY A 2 18.96 -58.08 -36.37
C GLY A 2 18.80 -58.48 -34.91
N GLY A 3 19.79 -58.17 -34.09
CA GLY A 3 19.69 -58.29 -32.63
C GLY A 3 18.80 -57.19 -32.09
N ALA A 4 17.58 -57.55 -31.69
CA ALA A 4 16.74 -56.70 -30.85
C ALA A 4 17.47 -56.48 -29.52
N ARG A 5 17.70 -55.22 -29.14
CA ARG A 5 18.18 -54.87 -27.80
C ARG A 5 17.08 -55.21 -26.78
N PRO A 6 17.31 -56.15 -25.85
CA PRO A 6 16.38 -56.38 -24.75
C PRO A 6 16.57 -55.25 -23.74
N GLY A 7 15.60 -54.33 -23.61
CA GLY A 7 15.63 -53.29 -22.57
C GLY A 7 15.06 -51.93 -22.95
N GLY A 8 14.75 -51.66 -24.22
CA GLY A 8 14.17 -50.37 -24.64
C GLY A 8 12.66 -50.22 -24.38
N GLY A 9 11.91 -51.32 -24.44
CA GLY A 9 10.45 -51.31 -24.27
C GLY A 9 9.99 -51.09 -22.82
N ASP A 10 10.66 -51.74 -21.88
CA ASP A 10 10.31 -51.67 -20.45
C ASP A 10 10.66 -50.31 -19.83
N ALA A 11 11.78 -49.69 -20.27
CA ALA A 11 12.17 -48.36 -19.82
C ALA A 11 11.17 -47.28 -20.26
N GLU A 12 10.72 -47.33 -21.51
CA GLU A 12 9.72 -46.39 -22.04
C GLU A 12 8.32 -46.63 -21.47
N ALA A 13 7.94 -47.90 -21.20
CA ALA A 13 6.72 -48.21 -20.46
C ALA A 13 6.77 -47.66 -19.03
N THR A 14 7.90 -47.84 -18.34
CA THR A 14 8.13 -47.30 -16.98
C THR A 14 8.03 -45.77 -16.98
N ALA A 15 8.68 -45.09 -17.94
CA ALA A 15 8.65 -43.64 -18.04
C ALA A 15 7.23 -43.09 -18.22
N ARG A 16 6.41 -43.74 -19.05
CA ARG A 16 5.00 -43.39 -19.27
C ARG A 16 4.16 -43.57 -18.00
N VAL A 17 4.33 -44.70 -17.30
CA VAL A 17 3.60 -44.98 -16.05
C VAL A 17 3.96 -43.95 -14.97
N ILE A 18 5.24 -43.68 -14.76
CA ILE A 18 5.70 -42.72 -13.74
C ILE A 18 5.22 -41.30 -14.06
N THR A 19 5.25 -40.90 -15.33
CA THR A 19 4.72 -39.60 -15.77
C THR A 19 3.22 -39.50 -15.54
N ALA A 20 2.46 -40.57 -15.83
CA ALA A 20 1.02 -40.60 -15.59
C ALA A 20 0.68 -40.50 -14.10
N ILE A 21 1.38 -41.24 -13.24
CA ILE A 21 1.22 -41.17 -11.77
C ILE A 21 1.55 -39.77 -11.29
N TYR A 22 2.69 -39.20 -11.69
CA TYR A 22 3.07 -37.85 -11.30
C TYR A 22 2.03 -36.81 -11.72
N SER A 23 1.52 -36.91 -12.95
CA SER A 23 0.45 -36.03 -13.42
C SER A 23 -0.82 -36.13 -12.56
N GLN A 24 -1.24 -37.34 -12.21
CA GLN A 24 -2.39 -37.56 -11.34
C GLN A 24 -2.16 -36.99 -9.94
N MET A 25 -0.96 -37.16 -9.39
CA MET A 25 -0.61 -36.59 -8.09
C MET A 25 -0.62 -35.05 -8.12
N SER A 26 -0.06 -34.43 -9.17
CA SER A 26 -0.12 -32.97 -9.35
C SER A 26 -1.55 -32.47 -9.52
N ASP A 27 -2.38 -33.19 -10.30
CA ASP A 27 -3.79 -32.83 -10.47
C ASP A 27 -4.57 -32.94 -9.16
N PHE A 28 -4.42 -34.03 -8.41
CA PHE A 28 -5.09 -34.21 -7.13
C PHE A 28 -4.61 -33.18 -6.10
N TYR A 29 -3.30 -33.08 -5.88
CA TYR A 29 -2.75 -32.20 -4.86
C TYR A 29 -2.98 -30.72 -5.17
N GLY A 30 -3.03 -30.34 -6.45
CA GLY A 30 -3.38 -28.99 -6.87
C GLY A 30 -4.88 -28.77 -6.79
N LYS A 31 -5.63 -29.36 -7.72
CA LYS A 31 -7.04 -29.04 -7.96
C LYS A 31 -7.98 -29.51 -6.87
N ALA A 32 -7.66 -30.60 -6.18
CA ALA A 32 -8.53 -31.15 -5.14
C ALA A 32 -8.10 -30.75 -3.71
N TYR A 33 -6.91 -30.15 -3.53
CA TYR A 33 -6.38 -29.86 -2.20
C TYR A 33 -5.84 -28.43 -2.07
N LEU A 34 -4.68 -28.09 -2.63
CA LEU A 34 -4.05 -26.79 -2.37
C LEU A 34 -4.80 -25.62 -3.00
N PHE A 35 -5.30 -25.75 -4.24
CA PHE A 35 -5.95 -24.64 -4.94
C PHE A 35 -7.26 -24.23 -4.26
N PRO A 36 -8.18 -25.16 -3.92
CA PRO A 36 -9.40 -24.80 -3.20
C PRO A 36 -9.15 -24.18 -1.82
N ILE A 37 -8.11 -24.64 -1.10
CA ILE A 37 -7.75 -24.04 0.20
C ILE A 37 -7.26 -22.60 0.00
N MET A 38 -6.42 -22.35 -1.00
CA MET A 38 -5.93 -21.00 -1.30
C MET A 38 -7.08 -20.06 -1.70
N GLU A 39 -8.00 -20.55 -2.54
CA GLU A 39 -9.20 -19.80 -2.94
C GLU A 39 -10.08 -19.49 -1.73
N ALA A 40 -10.36 -20.48 -0.87
CA ALA A 40 -11.15 -20.30 0.34
C ALA A 40 -10.51 -19.31 1.34
N LEU A 41 -9.18 -19.33 1.48
CA LEU A 41 -8.47 -18.34 2.29
C LEU A 41 -8.68 -16.92 1.76
N GLY A 42 -8.61 -16.72 0.43
CA GLY A 42 -8.83 -15.42 -0.19
C GLY A 42 -10.30 -14.97 -0.19
N GLU A 43 -11.25 -15.90 -0.24
CA GLU A 43 -12.69 -15.61 -0.15
C GLU A 43 -13.15 -15.34 1.29
N GLY A 44 -12.45 -15.91 2.28
CA GLY A 44 -12.73 -15.69 3.70
C GLY A 44 -12.37 -14.29 4.21
N LEU A 45 -11.64 -13.49 3.42
CA LEU A 45 -11.27 -12.12 3.78
C LEU A 45 -12.48 -11.18 3.68
N GLY A 46 -12.85 -10.58 4.81
CA GLY A 46 -13.87 -9.54 4.87
C GLY A 46 -13.32 -8.23 4.28
N VAL A 47 -13.81 -7.82 3.11
CA VAL A 47 -13.33 -6.60 2.43
C VAL A 47 -14.01 -5.32 2.92
N GLY A 48 -15.04 -5.43 3.76
CA GLY A 48 -15.77 -4.27 4.29
C GLY A 48 -15.17 -3.76 5.60
N PRO A 49 -15.14 -2.43 5.83
CA PRO A 49 -14.73 -1.91 7.13
C PRO A 49 -15.82 -2.18 8.19
N PRO A 50 -15.50 -2.06 9.49
CA PRO A 50 -16.49 -2.07 10.54
C PRO A 50 -17.56 -0.99 10.32
N SER A 51 -18.81 -1.29 10.67
CA SER A 51 -19.96 -0.40 10.43
C SER A 51 -20.00 0.83 11.34
N GLN A 52 -19.28 0.79 12.46
CA GLN A 52 -19.17 1.90 13.41
C GLN A 52 -17.81 2.58 13.28
N PRO A 53 -17.72 3.90 13.44
CA PRO A 53 -16.44 4.59 13.53
C PRO A 53 -15.58 4.04 14.67
N PRO A 54 -14.24 3.99 14.52
CA PRO A 54 -13.37 3.55 15.60
C PRO A 54 -13.40 4.54 16.76
N ASN A 55 -13.33 4.00 17.98
CA ASN A 55 -13.05 4.81 19.16
C ASN A 55 -11.53 4.98 19.29
N LEU A 56 -11.04 6.19 18.99
CA LEU A 56 -9.60 6.48 18.94
C LEU A 56 -9.16 7.34 20.13
N PRO A 57 -7.89 7.22 20.58
CA PRO A 57 -6.89 6.24 20.12
C PRO A 57 -7.23 4.83 20.60
N PHE A 58 -6.73 3.82 19.89
CA PHE A 58 -6.79 2.45 20.39
C PHE A 58 -5.95 2.28 21.66
N ASP A 59 -6.42 1.40 22.52
CA ASP A 59 -5.76 1.02 23.76
C ASP A 59 -4.59 0.08 23.45
N GLU A 60 -3.36 0.54 23.69
CA GLU A 60 -2.15 -0.23 23.42
C GLU A 60 -1.94 -1.40 24.39
N ASP A 61 -2.67 -1.42 25.52
CA ASP A 61 -2.71 -2.54 26.48
C ASP A 61 -3.63 -3.68 26.00
N LYS A 62 -4.39 -3.45 24.93
CA LYS A 62 -5.26 -4.46 24.29
C LYS A 62 -4.63 -4.98 22.99
N PRO A 63 -5.04 -6.18 22.51
CA PRO A 63 -4.65 -6.64 21.20
C PRO A 63 -4.96 -5.60 20.11
N PRO A 64 -4.07 -5.43 19.12
CA PRO A 64 -4.29 -4.55 17.98
C PRO A 64 -5.62 -4.84 17.29
N HIS A 65 -6.30 -3.78 16.85
CA HIS A 65 -7.50 -3.93 16.04
C HIS A 65 -7.14 -4.65 14.73
N ASP A 66 -7.94 -5.64 14.36
CA ASP A 66 -7.82 -6.37 13.10
C ASP A 66 -8.01 -5.42 11.90
N LEU A 67 -7.06 -5.42 10.96
CA LEU A 67 -7.14 -4.62 9.74
C LEU A 67 -7.90 -5.35 8.61
N GLY A 68 -8.83 -6.23 8.98
CA GLY A 68 -9.61 -7.06 8.07
C GLY A 68 -8.86 -8.30 7.58
N VAL A 69 -7.71 -8.61 8.18
CA VAL A 69 -6.86 -9.74 7.83
C VAL A 69 -6.27 -10.32 9.11
N ASP A 70 -6.94 -11.32 9.65
CA ASP A 70 -6.52 -12.04 10.83
C ASP A 70 -5.16 -12.75 10.64
N GLY A 71 -4.42 -12.92 11.73
CA GLY A 71 -3.12 -13.61 11.71
C GLY A 71 -3.18 -15.03 11.15
N SER A 72 -4.32 -15.73 11.31
CA SER A 72 -4.53 -17.08 10.77
C SER A 72 -4.50 -17.13 9.24
N PHE A 73 -4.87 -16.06 8.55
CA PHE A 73 -4.75 -15.97 7.09
C PHE A 73 -3.28 -16.13 6.66
N TRP A 74 -2.38 -15.36 7.28
CA TRP A 74 -0.95 -15.41 6.98
C TRP A 74 -0.33 -16.75 7.34
N VAL A 75 -0.74 -17.34 8.47
CA VAL A 75 -0.36 -18.72 8.81
C VAL A 75 -0.86 -19.70 7.73
N GLY A 76 -2.07 -19.52 7.21
CA GLY A 76 -2.59 -20.32 6.10
C GLY A 76 -1.70 -20.26 4.85
N ILE A 77 -1.28 -19.07 4.44
CA ILE A 77 -0.35 -18.86 3.31
C ILE A 77 0.98 -19.58 3.55
N GLU A 78 1.58 -19.42 4.73
CA GLU A 78 2.83 -20.07 5.14
C GLU A 78 2.73 -21.60 5.08
N ARG A 79 1.61 -22.15 5.54
CA ARG A 79 1.34 -23.59 5.53
C ARG A 79 1.15 -24.14 4.14
N ILE A 80 0.45 -23.45 3.25
CA ILE A 80 0.30 -23.85 1.86
C ILE A 80 1.65 -23.83 1.15
N HIS A 81 2.45 -22.78 1.34
CA HIS A 81 3.79 -22.70 0.79
C HIS A 81 4.66 -23.88 1.26
N SER A 82 4.66 -24.16 2.56
CA SER A 82 5.38 -25.30 3.14
C SER A 82 4.91 -26.65 2.58
N ALA A 83 3.60 -26.84 2.41
CA ALA A 83 3.01 -28.03 1.85
C ALA A 83 3.38 -28.23 0.37
N ALA A 84 3.41 -27.15 -0.42
CA ALA A 84 3.81 -27.18 -1.83
C ALA A 84 5.32 -27.48 -1.97
N LYS A 85 6.16 -26.89 -1.12
CA LYS A 85 7.60 -27.17 -1.07
C LYS A 85 7.90 -28.60 -0.67
N ALA A 86 7.17 -29.16 0.30
CA ALA A 86 7.31 -30.55 0.70
C ALA A 86 6.93 -31.50 -0.46
N PHE A 87 5.83 -31.24 -1.15
CA PHE A 87 5.41 -31.99 -2.33
C PHE A 87 6.49 -32.00 -3.43
N ASP A 88 7.06 -30.83 -3.73
CA ASP A 88 8.15 -30.74 -4.71
C ASP A 88 9.38 -31.54 -4.29
N ARG A 89 9.78 -31.36 -3.02
CA ARG A 89 10.98 -32.00 -2.47
C ARG A 89 10.87 -33.51 -2.48
N GLU A 90 9.69 -34.07 -2.19
CA GLU A 90 9.51 -35.51 -2.13
C GLU A 90 9.34 -36.15 -3.51
N LEU A 91 8.81 -35.43 -4.51
CA LEU A 91 8.55 -36.02 -5.83
C LEU A 91 9.58 -35.67 -6.90
N TRP A 92 10.13 -34.45 -6.88
CA TRP A 92 10.94 -33.92 -7.99
C TRP A 92 12.44 -33.82 -7.71
N ALA A 93 12.85 -33.65 -6.45
CA ALA A 93 14.20 -33.20 -6.08
C ALA A 93 15.34 -33.79 -6.92
N GLU A 94 16.06 -32.90 -7.61
CA GLU A 94 17.16 -33.23 -8.51
C GLU A 94 18.44 -33.58 -7.71
N GLN A 95 19.25 -34.51 -8.23
CA GLN A 95 20.63 -34.78 -7.78
C GLN A 95 20.81 -35.25 -6.32
N ARG A 96 19.87 -36.04 -5.77
CA ARG A 96 20.05 -36.65 -4.44
C ARG A 96 20.42 -38.13 -4.56
N ALA A 97 21.62 -38.50 -4.11
CA ALA A 97 22.06 -39.89 -4.18
C ALA A 97 21.10 -40.82 -3.42
N GLY A 98 20.61 -41.86 -4.10
CA GLY A 98 19.77 -42.92 -3.51
C GLY A 98 18.28 -42.61 -3.40
N SER A 99 17.73 -41.67 -4.20
CA SER A 99 16.31 -41.31 -4.12
C SER A 99 15.50 -41.86 -5.32
N ALA A 100 14.48 -42.68 -5.05
CA ALA A 100 13.60 -43.22 -6.11
C ALA A 100 12.51 -42.19 -6.51
N ARG A 101 12.91 -40.98 -6.87
CA ARG A 101 11.98 -39.86 -7.18
C ARG A 101 11.68 -39.76 -8.68
N VAL A 102 10.60 -39.06 -9.02
CA VAL A 102 10.09 -38.94 -10.40
C VAL A 102 11.18 -38.49 -11.36
N TRP A 103 11.94 -37.45 -10.98
CA TRP A 103 13.05 -36.95 -11.79
C TRP A 103 14.11 -38.04 -12.08
N GLU A 104 14.61 -38.71 -11.03
CA GLU A 104 15.67 -39.71 -11.16
C GLU A 104 15.22 -40.91 -12.00
N ILE A 105 13.99 -41.38 -11.79
CA ILE A 105 13.41 -42.49 -12.56
C ILE A 105 13.29 -42.10 -14.04
N LEU A 106 12.78 -40.90 -14.34
CA LEU A 106 12.64 -40.43 -15.71
C LEU A 106 14.00 -40.18 -16.41
N VAL A 107 15.02 -39.71 -15.68
CA VAL A 107 16.38 -39.62 -16.21
C VAL A 107 16.98 -40.99 -16.50
N GLN A 108 16.81 -41.96 -15.60
CA GLN A 108 17.33 -43.33 -15.77
C GLN A 108 16.70 -44.06 -16.96
N THR A 109 15.42 -43.82 -17.22
CA THR A 109 14.71 -44.39 -18.39
C THR A 109 15.12 -43.76 -19.73
N ARG A 110 15.85 -42.63 -19.72
CA ARG A 110 16.28 -41.87 -20.91
C ARG A 110 15.13 -41.41 -21.83
N SER A 111 13.90 -41.34 -21.31
CA SER A 111 12.73 -40.90 -22.07
C SER A 111 12.60 -39.38 -22.01
N HIS A 112 13.10 -38.69 -23.04
CA HIS A 112 13.08 -37.22 -23.11
C HIS A 112 11.66 -36.63 -23.16
N SER A 113 10.73 -37.30 -23.83
CA SER A 113 9.33 -36.89 -23.93
C SER A 113 8.65 -36.90 -22.55
N SER A 114 8.77 -38.01 -21.82
CA SER A 114 8.21 -38.20 -20.48
C SER A 114 8.79 -37.20 -19.48
N LEU A 115 10.11 -36.99 -19.51
CA LEU A 115 10.78 -36.00 -18.68
C LEU A 115 10.30 -34.57 -18.95
N THR A 116 10.11 -34.23 -20.23
CA THR A 116 9.61 -32.91 -20.64
C THR A 116 8.17 -32.69 -20.21
N ALA A 117 7.30 -33.69 -20.40
CA ALA A 117 5.91 -33.64 -19.96
C ALA A 117 5.79 -33.48 -18.44
N ALA A 118 6.61 -34.20 -17.67
CA ALA A 118 6.62 -34.07 -16.22
C ALA A 118 7.13 -32.69 -15.76
N ARG A 119 8.15 -32.12 -16.43
CA ARG A 119 8.61 -30.73 -16.20
C ARG A 119 7.51 -29.71 -16.45
N GLU A 120 6.81 -29.83 -17.58
CA GLU A 120 5.71 -28.92 -17.91
C GLU A 120 4.58 -29.02 -16.88
N LYS A 121 4.25 -30.24 -16.44
CA LYS A 121 3.24 -30.47 -15.42
C LYS A 121 3.60 -29.80 -14.10
N ARG A 122 4.86 -29.94 -13.66
CA ARG A 122 5.40 -29.26 -12.47
C ARG A 122 5.29 -27.75 -12.60
N LEU A 123 5.74 -27.19 -13.71
CA LEU A 123 5.70 -25.75 -13.96
C LEU A 123 4.28 -25.21 -13.92
N ARG A 124 3.33 -25.89 -14.59
CA ARG A 124 1.92 -25.51 -14.59
C ARG A 124 1.33 -25.54 -13.18
N PHE A 125 1.62 -26.58 -12.40
CA PHE A 125 1.15 -26.69 -11.02
C PHE A 125 1.60 -25.50 -10.15
N PHE A 126 2.90 -25.17 -10.16
CA PHE A 126 3.42 -24.08 -9.33
C PHE A 126 2.96 -22.70 -9.80
N ARG A 127 2.91 -22.47 -11.12
CA ARG A 127 2.35 -21.23 -11.67
C ARG A 127 0.89 -21.04 -11.23
N GLU A 128 0.08 -22.08 -11.32
CA GLU A 128 -1.33 -22.02 -10.97
C GLU A 128 -1.54 -21.75 -9.46
N LEU A 129 -0.65 -22.30 -8.61
CA LEU A 129 -0.63 -22.00 -7.17
C LEU A 129 -0.19 -20.57 -6.88
N GLU A 130 0.84 -20.09 -7.57
CA GLU A 130 1.37 -18.73 -7.43
C GLU A 130 0.32 -17.68 -7.81
N GLU A 131 -0.37 -17.84 -8.95
CA GLU A 131 -1.43 -16.94 -9.40
C GLU A 131 -2.56 -16.82 -8.37
N ARG A 132 -2.95 -17.93 -7.73
CA ARG A 132 -3.97 -17.94 -6.66
C ARG A 132 -3.47 -17.32 -5.37
N GLY A 133 -2.22 -17.61 -5.00
CA GLY A 133 -1.58 -17.00 -3.84
C GLY A 133 -1.47 -15.48 -3.98
N GLU A 134 -1.08 -15.01 -5.16
CA GLU A 134 -1.04 -13.58 -5.49
C GLU A 134 -2.43 -12.95 -5.36
N ALA A 135 -3.47 -13.57 -5.94
CA ALA A 135 -4.83 -13.07 -5.82
C ALA A 135 -5.30 -12.96 -4.35
N ALA A 136 -4.99 -13.95 -3.50
CA ALA A 136 -5.32 -13.91 -2.08
C ALA A 136 -4.55 -12.80 -1.34
N VAL A 137 -3.26 -12.62 -1.63
CA VAL A 137 -2.43 -11.56 -1.03
C VAL A 137 -2.90 -10.16 -1.47
N LEU A 138 -3.29 -9.99 -2.73
CA LEU A 138 -3.86 -8.72 -3.21
C LEU A 138 -5.20 -8.40 -2.54
N ARG A 139 -6.07 -9.40 -2.31
CA ARG A 139 -7.29 -9.20 -1.52
C ARG A 139 -6.99 -8.79 -0.07
N ALA A 140 -5.95 -9.35 0.54
CA ALA A 140 -5.51 -8.92 1.87
C ALA A 140 -5.04 -7.47 1.86
N LEU A 141 -4.34 -7.03 0.82
CA LEU A 141 -3.95 -5.63 0.63
C LEU A 141 -5.17 -4.71 0.52
N ASP A 142 -6.21 -5.12 -0.23
CA ASP A 142 -7.46 -4.36 -0.37
C ASP A 142 -8.24 -4.26 0.95
N ALA A 143 -8.32 -5.35 1.71
CA ALA A 143 -8.96 -5.39 3.02
C ALA A 143 -8.25 -4.44 4.01
N ILE A 144 -6.92 -4.51 4.08
CA ILE A 144 -6.09 -3.61 4.91
C ILE A 144 -6.27 -2.15 4.46
N SER A 145 -6.27 -1.88 3.16
CA SER A 145 -6.47 -0.52 2.61
C SER A 145 -7.83 0.05 3.00
N THR A 146 -8.87 -0.79 3.00
CA THR A 146 -10.22 -0.40 3.42
C THR A 146 -10.27 -0.06 4.90
N HIS A 147 -9.57 -0.82 5.76
CA HIS A 147 -9.47 -0.54 7.20
C HIS A 147 -8.61 0.70 7.49
N ILE A 148 -7.54 0.93 6.72
CA ILE A 148 -6.76 2.18 6.79
C ILE A 148 -7.68 3.38 6.51
N GLN A 149 -8.49 3.31 5.46
CA GLN A 149 -9.45 4.36 5.15
C GLN A 149 -10.46 4.54 6.28
N TRP A 150 -10.98 3.46 6.87
CA TRP A 150 -11.87 3.53 8.03
C TRP A 150 -11.24 4.25 9.23
N ILE A 151 -10.00 3.91 9.60
CA ILE A 151 -9.29 4.55 10.73
C ILE A 151 -8.98 6.02 10.44
N LEU A 152 -8.37 6.32 9.29
CA LEU A 152 -7.89 7.67 8.98
C LEU A 152 -9.02 8.64 8.63
N VAL A 153 -10.12 8.15 8.08
CA VAL A 153 -11.25 8.98 7.65
C VAL A 153 -12.33 9.00 8.72
N GLN A 154 -12.98 7.85 8.96
CA GLN A 154 -14.12 7.83 9.88
C GLN A 154 -13.70 8.06 11.33
N GLY A 155 -12.54 7.54 11.73
CA GLY A 155 -11.95 7.81 13.05
C GLY A 155 -11.45 9.24 13.20
N GLY A 156 -10.78 9.75 12.16
CA GLY A 156 -10.32 11.14 12.12
C GLY A 156 -11.47 12.14 12.22
N GLU A 157 -12.61 11.83 11.60
CA GLU A 157 -13.82 12.67 11.63
C GLU A 157 -14.65 12.50 12.92
N SER A 158 -14.73 11.28 13.47
CA SER A 158 -15.50 11.02 14.70
C SER A 158 -14.91 11.74 15.91
N THR A 159 -13.58 11.79 16.03
CA THR A 159 -12.87 12.52 17.09
C THR A 159 -13.11 14.03 17.04
N LEU A 160 -13.53 14.59 15.90
CA LEU A 160 -13.89 16.00 15.76
C LEU A 160 -15.29 16.33 16.26
N ALA A 161 -16.18 15.34 16.33
CA ALA A 161 -17.56 15.54 16.77
C ALA A 161 -17.67 15.84 18.28
N THR A 162 -16.62 15.52 19.06
CA THR A 162 -16.60 15.52 20.54
C THR A 162 -15.82 16.66 21.20
N GLY A 163 -15.34 17.69 20.48
CA GLY A 163 -14.53 18.78 21.08
C GLY A 163 -14.53 20.13 20.34
N GLY A 164 -13.76 21.11 20.86
CA GLY A 164 -13.76 22.55 20.55
C GLY A 164 -13.64 22.99 19.07
N THR A 165 -13.41 22.06 18.15
CA THR A 165 -13.43 22.26 16.69
C THR A 165 -14.80 22.68 16.14
N ARG A 166 -15.89 22.50 16.93
CA ARG A 166 -17.22 23.07 16.65
C ARG A 166 -17.22 24.61 16.55
N LEU A 167 -16.34 25.30 17.28
CA LEU A 167 -16.26 26.77 17.24
C LEU A 167 -15.65 27.26 15.91
N LEU A 168 -14.67 26.55 15.36
CA LEU A 168 -14.10 26.88 14.05
C LEU A 168 -15.11 26.60 12.93
N HIS A 169 -15.87 25.51 13.02
CA HIS A 169 -17.00 25.20 12.13
C HIS A 169 -18.01 26.36 12.04
N ASN A 170 -18.24 27.07 13.14
CA ASN A 170 -19.15 28.23 13.17
C ASN A 170 -18.53 29.53 12.62
N LEU A 171 -17.20 29.70 12.71
CA LEU A 171 -16.49 30.89 12.22
C LEU A 171 -16.11 30.81 10.74
N THR A 172 -15.67 29.64 10.25
CA THR A 172 -15.25 29.42 8.86
C THR A 172 -16.34 28.79 8.01
N GLY A 173 -17.40 28.23 8.61
CA GLY A 173 -18.47 27.52 7.92
C GLY A 173 -18.09 26.15 7.37
N GLN A 174 -16.93 25.60 7.73
CA GLN A 174 -16.44 24.30 7.27
C GLN A 174 -15.83 23.50 8.43
N GLY A 175 -16.14 22.19 8.51
CA GLY A 175 -15.41 21.26 9.36
C GLY A 175 -14.01 21.04 8.78
N GLY A 176 -13.00 21.69 9.37
CA GLY A 176 -11.67 21.78 8.76
C GLY A 176 -10.80 20.51 8.84
N GLY A 177 -11.35 19.37 9.24
CA GLY A 177 -10.59 18.14 9.45
C GLY A 177 -9.67 18.19 10.68
N PRO A 178 -8.90 17.12 10.93
CA PRO A 178 -8.06 16.97 12.12
C PRO A 178 -6.90 17.97 12.22
N TYR A 179 -6.58 18.67 11.12
CA TYR A 179 -5.45 19.59 11.03
C TYR A 179 -5.87 21.07 11.00
N ALA A 180 -7.14 21.40 11.12
CA ALA A 180 -7.61 22.79 11.25
C ALA A 180 -7.62 23.25 12.71
N ILE A 181 -6.43 23.29 13.32
CA ILE A 181 -6.28 23.57 14.76
C ILE A 181 -6.15 25.09 14.99
N PRO A 182 -6.93 25.69 15.91
CA PRO A 182 -6.82 27.12 16.22
C PRO A 182 -5.42 27.51 16.71
N ALA A 183 -4.97 28.71 16.36
CA ALA A 183 -3.73 29.28 16.89
C ALA A 183 -3.81 29.40 18.43
N GLY A 184 -2.71 29.06 19.12
CA GLY A 184 -2.63 29.09 20.59
C GLY A 184 -3.11 27.84 21.32
N SER A 185 -3.53 26.79 20.59
CA SER A 185 -3.87 25.48 21.19
C SER A 185 -2.61 24.81 21.77
N SER A 186 -2.72 24.14 22.93
CA SER A 186 -1.61 23.31 23.45
C SER A 186 -1.36 22.12 22.53
N LEU A 187 -0.08 21.84 22.26
CA LEU A 187 0.35 20.68 21.49
C LEU A 187 0.82 19.59 22.45
N ASP A 188 -0.12 18.88 23.07
CA ASP A 188 0.23 17.80 24.01
C ASP A 188 0.49 16.46 23.30
N ALA A 189 0.05 16.31 22.04
CA ALA A 189 0.19 15.07 21.26
C ALA A 189 1.29 15.16 20.18
N THR A 190 2.09 14.09 20.04
CA THR A 190 3.08 13.96 18.97
C THR A 190 2.44 13.57 17.62
N ASN A 191 1.34 12.83 17.64
CA ASN A 191 0.64 12.35 16.45
C ASN A 191 -0.88 12.45 16.63
N SER A 192 -1.64 12.44 15.53
CA SER A 192 -3.09 12.29 15.63
C SER A 192 -3.46 10.91 16.20
N PRO A 193 -4.57 10.80 16.96
CA PRO A 193 -5.05 9.52 17.49
C PRO A 193 -5.23 8.45 16.41
N ALA A 194 -5.67 8.84 15.21
CA ALA A 194 -5.85 7.94 14.07
C ALA A 194 -4.51 7.36 13.58
N VAL A 195 -3.50 8.20 13.38
CA VAL A 195 -2.18 7.74 12.91
C VAL A 195 -1.45 6.94 13.98
N LYS A 196 -1.56 7.33 15.25
CA LYS A 196 -1.02 6.55 16.37
C LYS A 196 -1.60 5.13 16.37
N SER A 197 -2.91 5.02 16.28
CA SER A 197 -3.62 3.73 16.26
C SER A 197 -3.29 2.90 15.02
N LEU A 198 -3.22 3.55 13.86
CA LEU A 198 -2.89 2.86 12.61
C LEU A 198 -1.47 2.32 12.61
N THR A 199 -0.49 3.11 13.05
CA THR A 199 0.92 2.67 13.10
C THR A 199 1.11 1.51 14.07
N TYR A 200 0.36 1.47 15.17
CA TYR A 200 0.31 0.32 16.08
C TYR A 200 -0.22 -0.94 15.37
N CYS A 201 -1.39 -0.86 14.72
CA CYS A 201 -1.98 -1.98 13.99
C CYS A 201 -1.08 -2.48 12.85
N LEU A 202 -0.49 -1.58 12.06
CA LEU A 202 0.38 -1.95 10.94
C LEU A 202 1.67 -2.64 11.39
N ARG A 203 2.26 -2.24 12.53
CA ARG A 203 3.43 -2.91 13.10
C ARG A 203 3.10 -4.33 13.56
N ALA A 204 1.92 -4.54 14.14
CA ALA A 204 1.47 -5.87 14.49
C ALA A 204 1.24 -6.72 13.23
N GLN A 205 0.59 -6.16 12.21
CA GLN A 205 0.35 -6.84 10.93
C GLN A 205 1.66 -7.25 10.26
N PHE A 206 2.67 -6.38 10.29
CA PHE A 206 3.98 -6.62 9.69
C PHE A 206 4.60 -7.95 10.12
N VAL A 207 4.50 -8.31 11.41
CA VAL A 207 5.07 -9.57 11.94
C VAL A 207 4.46 -10.78 11.25
N HIS A 208 3.15 -10.76 11.01
CA HIS A 208 2.44 -11.86 10.35
C HIS A 208 2.77 -11.93 8.85
N VAL A 209 2.81 -10.79 8.16
CA VAL A 209 3.17 -10.74 6.73
C VAL A 209 4.62 -11.20 6.52
N GLN A 210 5.54 -10.74 7.37
CA GLN A 210 6.96 -11.10 7.31
C GLN A 210 7.18 -12.60 7.51
N ALA A 211 6.40 -13.25 8.37
CA ALA A 211 6.49 -14.68 8.59
C ALA A 211 5.96 -15.50 7.40
N ALA A 212 4.99 -14.97 6.66
CA ALA A 212 4.31 -15.71 5.60
C ALA A 212 4.91 -15.51 4.20
N LEU A 213 5.49 -14.35 3.92
CA LEU A 213 5.97 -13.98 2.59
C LEU A 213 7.49 -14.10 2.45
N THR A 214 7.94 -14.38 1.22
CA THR A 214 9.36 -14.24 0.88
C THR A 214 9.80 -12.78 1.00
N ALA A 215 11.11 -12.53 1.15
CA ALA A 215 11.63 -11.15 1.23
C ALA A 215 11.22 -10.28 0.02
N GLN A 216 11.20 -10.86 -1.18
CA GLN A 216 10.78 -10.16 -2.39
C GLN A 216 9.28 -9.83 -2.38
N SER A 217 8.43 -10.82 -2.06
CA SER A 217 6.97 -10.63 -1.99
C SER A 217 6.58 -9.70 -0.85
N LEU A 218 7.25 -9.79 0.30
CA LEU A 218 7.08 -8.87 1.43
C LEU A 218 7.39 -7.44 1.02
N SER A 219 8.51 -7.22 0.34
CA SER A 219 8.89 -5.87 -0.11
C SER A 219 7.87 -5.31 -1.11
N ALA A 220 7.47 -6.08 -2.12
CA ALA A 220 6.47 -5.68 -3.09
C ALA A 220 5.11 -5.36 -2.42
N PHE A 221 4.64 -6.22 -1.52
CA PHE A 221 3.41 -6.00 -0.77
C PHE A 221 3.47 -4.71 0.07
N TRP A 222 4.57 -4.50 0.79
CA TRP A 222 4.73 -3.35 1.68
C TRP A 222 4.95 -2.04 0.91
N THR A 223 5.58 -2.10 -0.26
CA THR A 223 5.65 -0.98 -1.22
C THR A 223 4.26 -0.60 -1.72
N ALA A 224 3.45 -1.59 -2.14
CA ALA A 224 2.08 -1.32 -2.59
C ALA A 224 1.23 -0.74 -1.44
N LEU A 225 1.35 -1.28 -0.23
CA LEU A 225 0.70 -0.74 0.97
C LEU A 225 1.12 0.70 1.26
N SER A 226 2.41 1.03 1.12
CA SER A 226 2.96 2.38 1.25
C SER A 226 2.33 3.35 0.24
N MET A 227 2.14 2.92 -1.01
CA MET A 227 1.48 3.73 -2.04
C MET A 227 -0.01 3.94 -1.71
N ARG A 228 -0.73 2.89 -1.31
CA ARG A 228 -2.14 2.98 -0.90
C ARG A 228 -2.34 3.91 0.29
N LEU A 229 -1.46 3.79 1.30
CA LEU A 229 -1.49 4.64 2.49
C LEU A 229 -1.31 6.11 2.14
N TYR A 230 -0.37 6.40 1.23
CA TYR A 230 -0.16 7.75 0.70
C TYR A 230 -1.39 8.25 -0.06
N ASP A 231 -1.93 7.46 -0.98
CA ASP A 231 -3.08 7.85 -1.81
C ASP A 231 -4.31 8.17 -0.95
N ILE A 232 -4.59 7.34 0.06
CA ILE A 232 -5.70 7.56 1.01
C ILE A 232 -5.49 8.89 1.75
N LEU A 233 -4.28 9.16 2.24
CA LEU A 233 -3.98 10.39 2.96
C LEU A 233 -4.09 11.62 2.05
N CYS A 234 -3.45 11.60 0.88
CA CYS A 234 -3.45 12.67 -0.09
C CYS A 234 -4.86 12.98 -0.60
N ALA A 235 -5.63 11.97 -0.96
CA ALA A 235 -7.00 12.16 -1.42
C ALA A 235 -7.83 12.89 -0.36
N ARG A 236 -7.70 12.51 0.90
CA ARG A 236 -8.46 13.13 1.99
C ARG A 236 -7.99 14.53 2.33
N LEU A 237 -6.67 14.73 2.37
CA LEU A 237 -6.07 16.04 2.57
C LEU A 237 -6.55 17.04 1.51
N LEU A 238 -6.57 16.63 0.24
CA LEU A 238 -6.93 17.51 -0.86
C LEU A 238 -8.45 17.70 -1.02
N GLN A 239 -9.26 16.69 -0.68
CA GLN A 239 -10.72 16.77 -0.81
C GLN A 239 -11.40 17.45 0.37
N HIS A 240 -10.96 17.20 1.61
CA HIS A 240 -11.79 17.45 2.79
C HIS A 240 -11.09 18.25 3.88
N TYR A 241 -9.76 18.27 3.95
CA TYR A 241 -9.07 18.87 5.08
C TYR A 241 -8.54 20.26 4.77
N TYR A 242 -8.57 21.10 5.79
CA TYR A 242 -7.87 22.35 5.82
C TYR A 242 -6.77 22.29 6.88
N VAL A 243 -5.65 22.93 6.62
CA VAL A 243 -4.45 22.82 7.46
C VAL A 243 -4.10 24.19 8.02
N SER A 244 -4.05 24.29 9.34
CA SER A 244 -3.46 25.45 10.01
C SER A 244 -1.96 25.27 10.22
N THR A 245 -1.21 26.33 10.51
CA THR A 245 0.22 26.22 10.82
C THR A 245 0.50 25.26 11.98
N VAL A 246 -0.36 25.25 13.01
CA VAL A 246 -0.26 24.32 14.14
C VAL A 246 -0.58 22.89 13.70
N GLY A 247 -1.66 22.70 12.92
CA GLY A 247 -2.02 21.38 12.39
C GLY A 247 -1.01 20.83 11.39
N ALA A 248 -0.28 21.68 10.68
CA ALA A 248 0.80 21.29 9.78
C ALA A 248 1.95 20.57 10.49
N VAL A 249 2.23 20.96 11.75
CA VAL A 249 3.22 20.29 12.60
C VAL A 249 2.76 18.86 12.92
N ILE A 250 1.49 18.68 13.30
CA ILE A 250 0.92 17.35 13.57
C ILE A 250 0.87 16.53 12.28
N LEU A 251 0.40 17.10 11.17
CA LEU A 251 0.36 16.42 9.86
C LEU A 251 1.76 15.97 9.42
N SER A 252 2.79 16.78 9.66
CA SER A 252 4.17 16.44 9.34
C SER A 252 4.70 15.28 10.20
N ARG A 253 4.35 15.25 11.49
CA ARG A 253 4.68 14.12 12.38
C ARG A 253 3.91 12.85 12.01
N ASP A 254 2.67 13.00 11.60
CA ASP A 254 1.82 11.92 11.11
C ASP A 254 2.36 11.31 9.83
N VAL A 255 2.73 12.14 8.84
CA VAL A 255 3.39 11.69 7.62
C VAL A 255 4.69 10.97 7.92
N GLU A 256 5.50 11.45 8.87
CA GLU A 256 6.74 10.75 9.23
C GLU A 256 6.47 9.40 9.92
N ALA A 257 5.46 9.32 10.79
CA ALA A 257 5.10 8.07 11.45
C ALA A 257 4.60 7.02 10.43
N LEU A 258 3.76 7.43 9.48
CA LEU A 258 3.27 6.58 8.39
C LEU A 258 4.41 6.14 7.46
N ARG A 259 5.30 7.06 7.08
CA ARG A 259 6.51 6.78 6.30
C ARG A 259 7.42 5.78 7.01
N SER A 260 7.66 5.95 8.31
CA SER A 260 8.50 5.04 9.10
C SER A 260 7.96 3.61 9.08
N VAL A 261 6.64 3.43 9.17
CA VAL A 261 6.02 2.10 9.05
C VAL A 261 6.11 1.56 7.63
N ALA A 262 5.90 2.40 6.61
CA ALA A 262 6.08 2.03 5.20
C ALA A 262 7.52 1.57 4.89
N MET A 263 8.53 2.09 5.60
CA MET A 263 9.93 1.73 5.40
C MET A 263 10.37 0.44 6.11
N LEU A 264 9.47 -0.27 6.83
CA LEU A 264 9.83 -1.53 7.50
C LEU A 264 10.32 -2.61 6.52
N ALA A 265 9.66 -2.72 5.36
CA ALA A 265 10.11 -3.59 4.26
C ALA A 265 9.83 -3.02 2.86
N GLY A 266 9.16 -1.87 2.78
CA GLY A 266 8.88 -1.23 1.51
C GLY A 266 10.16 -0.74 0.84
N THR A 267 10.07 -0.62 -0.47
CA THR A 267 11.06 0.01 -1.34
C THR A 267 10.36 1.11 -2.12
N HIS A 268 11.11 2.15 -2.55
CA HIS A 268 10.56 3.31 -3.28
C HIS A 268 9.57 4.16 -2.45
N HIS A 269 10.11 5.21 -1.81
CA HIS A 269 9.37 6.09 -0.91
C HIS A 269 9.44 7.57 -1.31
N ASN A 270 9.87 7.87 -2.54
CA ASN A 270 10.08 9.24 -3.03
C ASN A 270 8.80 10.09 -2.92
N HIS A 271 7.63 9.48 -3.07
CA HIS A 271 6.33 10.15 -2.89
C HIS A 271 6.14 10.74 -1.49
N TRP A 272 6.67 10.07 -0.45
CA TRP A 272 6.66 10.59 0.92
C TRP A 272 7.59 11.78 1.08
N ASP A 273 8.76 11.76 0.42
CA ASP A 273 9.71 12.87 0.48
C ASP A 273 9.16 14.11 -0.23
N THR A 274 8.53 13.94 -1.39
CA THR A 274 7.83 15.06 -2.08
C THR A 274 6.69 15.61 -1.24
N LEU A 275 5.90 14.74 -0.57
CA LEU A 275 4.85 15.21 0.34
C LEU A 275 5.43 16.01 1.50
N ARG A 276 6.52 15.56 2.12
CA ARG A 276 7.21 16.33 3.18
C ARG A 276 7.59 17.74 2.70
N GLU A 277 8.11 17.86 1.48
CA GLU A 277 8.40 19.18 0.90
C GLU A 277 7.13 20.01 0.70
N LEU A 278 6.06 19.43 0.17
CA LEU A 278 4.77 20.10 -0.02
C LEU A 278 4.15 20.57 1.32
N LEU A 279 4.30 19.80 2.40
CA LEU A 279 3.78 20.18 3.72
C LEU A 279 4.43 21.46 4.28
N THR A 280 5.63 21.82 3.82
CA THR A 280 6.29 23.08 4.25
C THR A 280 5.49 24.33 3.85
N LEU A 281 4.65 24.22 2.82
CA LEU A 281 3.73 25.29 2.40
C LEU A 281 2.76 25.69 3.51
N TYR A 282 2.39 24.76 4.40
CA TYR A 282 1.46 25.05 5.50
C TYR A 282 2.12 25.76 6.68
N MET A 283 3.45 25.71 6.77
CA MET A 283 4.23 26.33 7.85
C MET A 283 4.88 27.65 7.43
N THR A 284 4.89 27.95 6.14
CA THR A 284 5.59 29.12 5.60
C THR A 284 4.73 30.37 5.67
N PRO A 285 5.24 31.49 6.21
CA PRO A 285 4.53 32.76 6.21
C PRO A 285 4.18 33.25 4.77
N PRO A 286 3.02 33.91 4.55
CA PRO A 286 2.60 34.32 3.20
C PRO A 286 3.62 35.14 2.40
N ASP A 287 4.34 36.04 3.07
CA ASP A 287 5.39 36.89 2.51
C ASP A 287 6.61 36.09 2.01
N SER A 288 6.85 34.90 2.57
CA SER A 288 7.95 34.02 2.18
C SER A 288 7.57 32.96 1.14
N LEU A 289 6.27 32.80 0.82
CA LEU A 289 5.79 31.76 -0.08
C LEU A 289 6.34 31.92 -1.50
N ARG A 290 6.44 33.15 -2.02
CA ARG A 290 6.98 33.37 -3.37
C ARG A 290 8.39 32.80 -3.51
N THR A 291 9.28 33.14 -2.59
CA THR A 291 10.66 32.66 -2.57
C THR A 291 10.74 31.14 -2.40
N MET A 292 9.86 30.54 -1.60
CA MET A 292 9.79 29.09 -1.47
C MET A 292 9.34 28.40 -2.76
N LEU A 293 8.35 28.96 -3.45
CA LEU A 293 7.75 28.36 -4.65
C LEU A 293 8.71 28.39 -5.85
N VAL A 294 9.35 29.54 -6.10
CA VAL A 294 10.16 29.76 -7.32
C VAL A 294 11.64 30.02 -7.07
N GLY A 295 12.09 29.99 -5.80
CA GLY A 295 13.48 30.27 -5.43
C GLY A 295 13.74 31.77 -5.14
N PRO A 296 14.96 32.09 -4.68
CA PRO A 296 15.33 33.44 -4.21
C PRO A 296 15.28 34.50 -5.31
N ASP A 297 15.42 34.09 -6.57
CA ASP A 297 15.42 34.98 -7.73
C ASP A 297 14.00 35.46 -8.09
N GLY A 298 12.95 34.85 -7.51
CA GLY A 298 11.55 35.26 -7.73
C GLY A 298 11.01 34.98 -9.14
N ASP A 299 11.79 34.32 -9.99
CA ASP A 299 11.46 33.93 -11.36
C ASP A 299 10.91 32.50 -11.43
N ILE A 300 9.70 32.36 -11.98
CA ILE A 300 9.01 31.09 -12.19
C ILE A 300 9.75 30.15 -13.14
N ASN A 301 10.59 30.70 -14.04
CA ASN A 301 11.36 29.93 -15.01
C ASN A 301 12.77 29.60 -14.52
N SER A 302 13.10 29.93 -13.27
CA SER A 302 14.44 29.73 -12.69
C SER A 302 14.85 28.25 -12.60
N GLY A 303 13.90 27.32 -12.70
CA GLY A 303 14.13 25.89 -12.44
C GLY A 303 14.47 25.60 -10.97
N LYS A 304 14.16 26.53 -10.05
CA LYS A 304 14.40 26.41 -8.61
C LYS A 304 13.10 26.37 -7.81
N GLY A 305 13.23 26.17 -6.50
CA GLY A 305 12.12 26.20 -5.57
C GLY A 305 11.27 24.93 -5.57
N LEU A 306 10.08 25.02 -4.97
CA LEU A 306 9.16 23.90 -4.87
C LEU A 306 8.49 23.57 -6.21
N PHE A 307 8.29 24.55 -7.09
CA PHE A 307 7.74 24.31 -8.43
C PHE A 307 8.59 23.37 -9.27
N ALA A 308 9.92 23.48 -9.16
CA ALA A 308 10.84 22.59 -9.87
C ALA A 308 10.88 21.17 -9.27
N ARG A 309 10.73 21.03 -7.95
CA ARG A 309 10.87 19.76 -7.24
C ARG A 309 9.58 18.94 -7.17
N ALA A 310 8.46 19.58 -6.82
CA ALA A 310 7.18 18.92 -6.63
C ALA A 310 6.19 19.15 -7.78
N GLY A 311 6.46 20.16 -8.63
CA GLY A 311 5.57 20.61 -9.69
C GLY A 311 4.73 21.81 -9.27
N ARG A 312 4.48 22.69 -10.25
CA ARG A 312 3.73 23.96 -10.05
C ARG A 312 2.31 23.70 -9.55
N ASP A 313 1.53 22.96 -10.33
CA ASP A 313 0.12 22.74 -10.02
C ASP A 313 -0.02 21.97 -8.70
N GLN A 314 0.90 21.04 -8.43
CA GLN A 314 0.94 20.31 -7.17
C GLN A 314 1.12 21.24 -5.97
N SER A 315 2.12 22.12 -6.05
CA SER A 315 2.43 23.09 -5.01
C SER A 315 1.24 24.03 -4.75
N LEU A 316 0.58 24.51 -5.81
CA LEU A 316 -0.56 25.42 -5.69
C LEU A 316 -1.80 24.73 -5.12
N VAL A 317 -2.09 23.48 -5.52
CA VAL A 317 -3.20 22.71 -4.96
C VAL A 317 -3.00 22.43 -3.48
N PHE A 318 -1.80 22.03 -3.06
CA PHE A 318 -1.49 21.87 -1.64
C PHE A 318 -1.63 23.20 -0.89
N MET A 319 -1.02 24.28 -1.39
CA MET A 319 -1.14 25.61 -0.78
C MET A 319 -2.60 26.05 -0.58
N SER A 320 -3.50 25.68 -1.50
CA SER A 320 -4.93 26.00 -1.40
C SER A 320 -5.64 25.42 -0.18
N ARG A 321 -5.07 24.37 0.45
CA ARG A 321 -5.64 23.70 1.63
C ARG A 321 -5.31 24.42 2.93
N ARG A 322 -4.53 25.50 2.90
CA ARG A 322 -4.33 26.30 4.10
C ARG A 322 -5.66 26.92 4.56
N VAL A 323 -5.88 26.95 5.88
CA VAL A 323 -7.07 27.56 6.48
C VAL A 323 -7.20 29.06 6.17
N ASP A 324 -6.10 29.74 5.87
CA ASP A 324 -6.02 31.18 5.58
C ASP A 324 -5.99 31.49 4.07
N PHE A 325 -6.09 30.49 3.19
CA PHE A 325 -6.08 30.68 1.74
C PHE A 325 -7.41 31.23 1.20
N ARG A 326 -8.53 30.76 1.74
CA ARG A 326 -9.87 31.27 1.42
C ARG A 326 -10.58 31.68 2.70
N ILE A 327 -11.21 32.85 2.67
CA ILE A 327 -11.99 33.40 3.77
C ILE A 327 -13.47 33.40 3.41
N LYS A 328 -14.32 33.15 4.40
CA LYS A 328 -15.77 33.21 4.24
C LYS A 328 -16.21 34.67 4.18
N THR A 329 -16.97 35.01 3.14
CA THR A 329 -17.61 36.33 2.97
C THR A 329 -19.12 36.16 2.82
N ASN A 330 -19.87 37.27 2.85
CA ASN A 330 -21.32 37.26 2.61
C ASN A 330 -21.70 36.71 1.22
N GLN A 331 -20.75 36.67 0.28
CA GLN A 331 -20.93 36.15 -1.08
C GLN A 331 -20.35 34.74 -1.27
N GLY A 332 -20.00 34.05 -0.17
CA GLY A 332 -19.36 32.73 -0.19
C GLY A 332 -17.86 32.79 0.08
N MET A 333 -17.17 31.69 -0.21
CA MET A 333 -15.72 31.55 0.00
C MET A 333 -14.95 32.33 -1.08
N LYS A 334 -14.11 33.27 -0.66
CA LYS A 334 -13.22 34.04 -1.55
C LYS A 334 -11.76 33.84 -1.17
N LYS A 335 -10.86 33.89 -2.15
CA LYS A 335 -9.42 33.89 -1.88
C LYS A 335 -9.06 35.11 -1.03
N CYS A 336 -8.16 34.92 -0.09
CA CYS A 336 -7.62 36.02 0.71
C CYS A 336 -6.73 36.93 -0.15
N GLN A 337 -6.46 38.15 0.34
CA GLN A 337 -5.68 39.14 -0.41
C GLN A 337 -4.26 38.64 -0.74
N TRP A 338 -3.56 38.06 0.25
CA TRP A 338 -2.20 37.56 0.03
C TRP A 338 -2.14 36.47 -1.05
N ALA A 339 -3.16 35.62 -1.14
CA ALA A 339 -3.19 34.56 -2.14
C ALA A 339 -3.41 35.14 -3.54
N MET A 340 -4.27 36.16 -3.68
CA MET A 340 -4.46 36.87 -4.94
C MET A 340 -3.17 37.57 -5.38
N ASP A 341 -2.55 38.35 -4.47
CA ASP A 341 -1.32 39.07 -4.75
C ASP A 341 -0.16 38.12 -5.14
N LEU A 342 -0.08 36.95 -4.48
CA LEU A 342 0.92 35.93 -4.79
C LEU A 342 0.70 35.33 -6.19
N LEU A 343 -0.53 34.94 -6.51
CA LEU A 343 -0.86 34.33 -7.82
C LEU A 343 -0.67 35.33 -8.96
N ASP A 344 -1.12 36.57 -8.78
CA ASP A 344 -0.94 37.66 -9.73
C ASP A 344 0.55 37.99 -9.92
N GLY A 345 1.31 38.05 -8.82
CA GLY A 345 2.75 38.29 -8.84
C GLY A 345 3.56 37.15 -9.48
N LEU A 346 3.02 35.93 -9.49
CA LEU A 346 3.58 34.78 -10.20
C LEU A 346 3.06 34.66 -11.65
N GLY A 347 2.01 35.39 -12.02
CA GLY A 347 1.37 35.31 -13.33
C GLY A 347 0.73 33.95 -13.61
N VAL A 348 0.21 33.26 -12.58
CA VAL A 348 -0.36 31.90 -12.71
C VAL A 348 -1.81 31.84 -12.28
N PRO A 349 -2.66 31.08 -12.98
CA PRO A 349 -4.01 30.82 -12.53
C PRO A 349 -4.00 29.89 -11.30
N ASP A 350 -5.04 29.98 -10.48
CA ASP A 350 -5.26 29.03 -9.38
C ASP A 350 -5.84 27.72 -9.95
N PRO A 351 -5.13 26.58 -9.85
CA PRO A 351 -5.64 25.30 -10.33
C PRO A 351 -6.86 24.80 -9.55
N THR A 352 -7.23 25.44 -8.45
CA THR A 352 -8.39 25.09 -7.61
C THR A 352 -9.65 25.90 -7.91
N ASP A 353 -9.61 26.81 -8.89
CA ASP A 353 -10.83 27.47 -9.38
C ASP A 353 -11.71 26.53 -10.22
N GLY A 354 -11.13 25.43 -10.72
CA GLY A 354 -11.84 24.34 -11.40
C GLY A 354 -11.84 23.03 -10.60
N PRO A 355 -12.41 21.96 -11.16
CA PRO A 355 -12.33 20.62 -10.56
C PRO A 355 -10.88 20.14 -10.53
N VAL A 356 -10.39 19.79 -9.34
CA VAL A 356 -9.04 19.25 -9.15
C VAL A 356 -9.06 17.74 -9.40
N ASN A 357 -8.29 17.28 -10.39
CA ASN A 357 -8.10 15.85 -10.60
C ASN A 357 -7.08 15.28 -9.61
N ILE A 358 -7.59 14.68 -8.53
CA ILE A 358 -6.79 14.15 -7.42
C ILE A 358 -5.96 12.92 -7.83
N ALA A 359 -6.35 12.21 -8.89
CA ALA A 359 -5.56 11.08 -9.38
C ALA A 359 -4.15 11.49 -9.84
N LEU A 360 -3.94 12.75 -10.22
CA LEU A 360 -2.63 13.31 -10.58
C LEU A 360 -1.65 13.41 -9.40
N TYR A 361 -2.14 13.15 -8.19
CA TYR A 361 -1.41 13.22 -6.92
C TYR A 361 -1.22 11.84 -6.31
N ALA A 362 -1.49 10.76 -7.05
CA ALA A 362 -1.26 9.40 -6.61
C ALA A 362 0.24 9.08 -6.58
N ALA A 363 0.64 8.16 -5.69
CA ALA A 363 2.03 7.79 -5.46
C ALA A 363 2.74 7.35 -6.76
N GLU A 364 2.07 6.60 -7.63
CA GLU A 364 2.62 6.14 -8.92
C GLU A 364 3.00 7.30 -9.84
N THR A 365 2.18 8.35 -9.88
CA THR A 365 2.45 9.54 -10.70
C THR A 365 3.64 10.35 -10.15
N MET A 366 3.85 10.28 -8.83
CA MET A 366 4.97 10.95 -8.16
C MET A 366 6.28 10.15 -8.28
N ALA A 367 6.19 8.82 -8.28
CA ALA A 367 7.34 7.93 -8.44
C ALA A 367 7.97 8.00 -9.85
N GLN A 368 7.23 8.41 -10.87
CA GLN A 368 7.73 8.58 -12.24
C GLN A 368 8.44 9.92 -12.48
N LYS A 369 8.36 10.88 -11.54
CA LYS A 369 8.91 12.24 -11.67
C LYS A 369 10.21 12.47 -10.90
N GLY A 370 10.61 11.52 -10.05
CA GLY A 370 11.91 11.49 -9.38
C GLY A 370 12.80 10.45 -10.02
#